data_AF-A0A1M3NND8-F1
#
_entry.id   AF-A0A1M3NND8-F1
#
_cell.length_a   1.000
_cell.length_b   1.000
_cell.length_c   1.000
_cell.angle_alpha   90.00
_cell.angle_beta   90.00
_cell.angle_gamma   90.00
#
_symmetry.space_group_name_H-M   'P 1'
#
loop_
_entity.id
_entity.type
_entity.pdbx_description
1 polymer ?
#
loop_
_entity_poly.entity_id
_entity_poly.type
_entity_poly.pdbx_seq_one_letter_code
_entity_poly.pdbx_strand_id
1 'polypeptide(L)'
;MIETGRTKGLARDARGVAALEFAIVAPLLITFLGGILIYGIYFATLHNLQQLVAEAGRATIAGLDDPERERLARRQIDATIGDYPLLKRAHMQVTARTDPTSPERYVVSIAYDATHLGLSAFGSLLPQPPEHIERTAIIRKGGA
;
A
#
# COMPACT_ATOMS: atom_id res chain seq x y z
N MET A 1 74.58 -16.28 15.93
CA MET A 1 73.72 -17.38 16.37
C MET A 1 73.14 -16.92 17.71
N ILE A 2 71.88 -16.52 17.90
CA ILE A 2 70.59 -17.11 17.48
C ILE A 2 69.56 -15.97 17.32
N GLU A 3 68.62 -16.15 16.39
CA GLU A 3 67.48 -15.27 16.10
C GLU A 3 66.58 -15.01 17.32
N THR A 4 65.93 -13.83 17.36
CA THR A 4 64.70 -13.67 18.12
C THR A 4 63.70 -12.87 17.28
N GLY A 5 63.01 -13.58 16.39
CA GLY A 5 61.89 -13.06 15.61
C GLY A 5 60.74 -12.69 16.54
N ARG A 6 60.47 -11.39 16.67
CA ARG A 6 59.38 -10.85 17.48
C ARG A 6 58.06 -11.01 16.71
N THR A 7 57.31 -12.08 16.99
CA THR A 7 55.94 -12.29 16.48
C THR A 7 55.00 -11.27 17.13
N LYS A 8 54.92 -10.07 16.54
CA LYS A 8 53.96 -9.05 16.92
C LYS A 8 52.53 -9.53 16.61
N GLY A 9 51.84 -9.98 17.65
CA GLY A 9 50.40 -9.83 17.88
C GLY A 9 49.45 -10.00 16.70
N LEU A 10 49.18 -11.26 16.32
CA LEU A 10 47.88 -11.61 15.69
C LEU A 10 46.76 -11.78 16.74
N ALA A 11 47.09 -11.76 18.02
CA ALA A 11 46.15 -11.99 19.10
C ALA A 11 45.49 -10.68 19.52
N ARG A 12 44.16 -10.61 19.36
CA ARG A 12 43.21 -9.70 20.01
C ARG A 12 42.75 -8.46 19.23
N ASP A 13 42.51 -8.60 17.93
CA ASP A 13 41.73 -7.58 17.19
C ASP A 13 40.22 -7.88 17.26
N ALA A 14 39.53 -7.31 18.25
CA ALA A 14 38.08 -7.44 18.43
C ALA A 14 37.27 -6.81 17.27
N ARG A 15 37.90 -5.96 16.45
CA ARG A 15 37.24 -5.32 15.30
C ARG A 15 36.86 -6.33 14.21
N GLY A 16 37.63 -7.42 14.08
CA GLY A 16 37.30 -8.52 13.15
C GLY A 16 36.05 -9.31 13.56
N VAL A 17 35.84 -9.48 14.87
CA VAL A 17 34.65 -10.16 15.42
C VAL A 17 33.41 -9.29 15.25
N ALA A 18 33.50 -8.00 15.56
CA ALA A 18 32.39 -7.05 15.33
C ALA A 18 31.99 -6.96 13.86
N ALA A 19 32.95 -7.01 12.93
CA ALA A 19 32.67 -7.05 11.49
C ALA A 19 31.92 -8.33 11.07
N LEU A 20 32.28 -9.48 11.66
CA LEU A 20 31.59 -10.75 11.42
C LEU A 20 30.16 -10.75 11.98
N GLU A 21 29.97 -10.24 13.20
CA GLU A 21 28.64 -10.09 13.81
C GLU A 21 27.74 -9.17 12.98
N PHE A 22 28.28 -8.03 12.51
CA PHE A 22 27.56 -7.13 11.62
C PHE A 22 27.20 -7.80 10.29
N ALA A 23 28.10 -8.59 9.70
CA ALA A 23 27.83 -9.29 8.45
C ALA A 23 26.64 -10.28 8.54
N ILE A 24 26.35 -10.79 9.74
CA ILE A 24 25.22 -11.69 9.99
C ILE A 24 23.93 -10.90 10.30
N VAL A 25 24.03 -9.84 11.11
CA VAL A 25 22.86 -9.06 11.55
C VAL A 25 22.37 -8.09 10.47
N ALA A 26 23.27 -7.46 9.71
CA ALA A 26 22.91 -6.45 8.72
C ALA A 26 21.95 -6.95 7.63
N PRO A 27 22.12 -8.14 7.03
CA PRO A 27 21.16 -8.67 6.05
C PRO A 27 19.75 -8.82 6.62
N LEU A 28 19.64 -9.24 7.89
CA LEU A 28 18.35 -9.38 8.57
C LEU A 28 17.72 -7.99 8.82
N LEU A 29 18.52 -7.02 9.29
CA LEU A 29 18.05 -5.65 9.50
C LEU A 29 17.58 -5.01 8.19
N ILE A 30 18.32 -5.19 7.11
CA ILE A 30 17.98 -4.67 5.77
C ILE A 30 16.67 -5.31 5.28
N THR A 31 16.51 -6.62 5.47
CA THR A 31 15.27 -7.33 5.14
C THR A 31 14.08 -6.75 5.92
N PHE A 32 14.22 -6.56 7.24
CA PHE A 32 13.15 -5.97 8.04
C PHE A 32 12.83 -4.53 7.64
N LEU A 33 13.86 -3.71 7.40
CA LEU A 33 13.67 -2.33 6.95
C LEU A 33 12.94 -2.28 5.60
N GLY A 34 13.37 -3.10 4.64
CA GLY A 34 12.69 -3.24 3.35
C GLY A 34 11.23 -3.66 3.52
N GLY A 35 10.97 -4.65 4.37
CA GLY A 35 9.61 -5.11 4.69
C GLY A 35 8.74 -3.99 5.26
N ILE A 36 9.25 -3.25 6.25
CA ILE A 36 8.53 -2.12 6.86
C ILE A 36 8.20 -1.05 5.82
N LEU A 37 9.15 -0.71 4.93
CA LEU A 37 8.94 0.31 3.90
C LEU A 37 7.87 -0.13 2.88
N ILE A 38 8.00 -1.34 2.32
CA ILE A 38 7.06 -1.86 1.31
C ILE A 38 5.65 -2.01 1.88
N TYR A 39 5.52 -2.64 3.05
CA TYR A 39 4.22 -2.81 3.68
C TYR A 39 3.65 -1.50 4.22
N GLY A 40 4.50 -0.55 4.61
CA GLY A 40 4.08 0.80 4.98
C GLY A 40 3.37 1.51 3.81
N ILE A 41 3.99 1.49 2.62
CA ILE A 41 3.39 2.06 1.40
C ILE A 41 2.11 1.32 1.02
N TYR A 42 2.11 -0.01 1.09
CA TYR A 42 0.94 -0.82 0.80
C TYR A 42 -0.24 -0.50 1.73
N PHE A 43 -0.02 -0.51 3.05
CA PHE A 43 -1.09 -0.22 4.02
C PHE A 43 -1.58 1.22 3.94
N ALA A 44 -0.69 2.19 3.70
CA ALA A 44 -1.09 3.57 3.45
C ALA A 44 -2.00 3.67 2.21
N THR A 45 -1.65 2.97 1.13
CA THR A 45 -2.48 2.91 -0.10
C THR A 45 -3.84 2.27 0.17
N LEU A 46 -3.88 1.16 0.92
CA LEU A 46 -5.14 0.50 1.29
C LEU A 46 -6.06 1.44 2.08
N HIS A 47 -5.50 2.17 3.04
CA HIS A 47 -6.25 3.09 3.88
C HIS A 47 -6.80 4.27 3.08
N ASN A 48 -5.93 4.91 2.29
CA ASN A 48 -6.30 6.03 1.43
C ASN A 48 -7.41 5.63 0.44
N LEU A 49 -7.28 4.46 -0.19
CA LEU A 49 -8.28 3.95 -1.12
C LEU A 49 -9.62 3.68 -0.42
N GLN A 50 -9.59 3.12 0.79
CA GLN A 50 -10.80 2.89 1.57
C GLN A 50 -11.49 4.20 1.97
N GLN A 51 -10.73 5.24 2.35
CA GLN A 51 -11.28 6.56 2.66
C GLN A 51 -11.93 7.20 1.41
N LEU A 52 -11.22 7.18 0.28
CA LEU A 52 -11.71 7.69 -1.00
C LEU A 52 -13.01 7.01 -1.44
N VAL A 53 -13.08 5.68 -1.34
CA VAL A 53 -14.28 4.90 -1.67
C VAL A 53 -15.44 5.24 -0.73
N ALA A 54 -15.17 5.43 0.57
CA ALA A 54 -16.20 5.79 1.54
C ALA A 54 -16.78 7.20 1.28
N GLU A 55 -15.92 8.17 0.95
CA GLU A 55 -16.35 9.52 0.55
C GLU A 55 -17.19 9.49 -0.73
N ALA A 56 -16.72 8.76 -1.75
CA ALA A 56 -17.46 8.57 -3.00
C ALA A 56 -18.84 7.95 -2.74
N GLY A 57 -18.90 6.92 -1.90
CA GLY A 57 -20.15 6.31 -1.43
C GLY A 57 -21.07 7.33 -0.76
N ARG A 58 -20.57 8.12 0.18
CA ARG A 58 -21.34 9.17 0.87
C ARG A 58 -21.90 10.21 -0.10
N ALA A 59 -21.14 10.61 -1.11
CA ALA A 59 -21.58 11.58 -2.11
C ALA A 59 -22.81 11.08 -2.89
N THR A 60 -22.96 9.76 -3.07
CA THR A 60 -24.12 9.18 -3.78
C THR A 60 -25.44 9.34 -3.04
N ILE A 61 -25.44 9.64 -1.73
CA ILE A 61 -26.67 9.73 -0.93
C ILE A 61 -27.63 10.80 -1.49
N ALA A 62 -27.08 11.90 -2.03
CA ALA A 62 -27.85 13.00 -2.60
C ALA A 62 -28.47 12.70 -3.98
N GLY A 63 -28.11 11.58 -4.61
CA GLY A 63 -28.59 11.25 -5.96
C GLY A 63 -30.01 10.69 -5.95
N LEU A 64 -30.83 11.15 -6.89
CA LEU A 64 -32.23 10.73 -7.04
C LEU A 64 -32.38 9.44 -7.86
N ASP A 65 -31.46 9.20 -8.80
CA ASP A 65 -31.42 8.02 -9.66
C ASP A 65 -29.99 7.47 -9.81
N ASP A 66 -29.87 6.30 -10.43
CA ASP A 66 -28.59 5.59 -10.58
C ASP A 66 -27.55 6.37 -11.41
N PRO A 67 -27.90 6.98 -12.57
CA PRO A 67 -26.97 7.81 -13.34
C PRO A 67 -26.45 9.02 -12.54
N GLU A 68 -27.31 9.70 -11.78
CA GLU A 68 -26.89 10.84 -10.96
C GLU A 68 -25.97 10.38 -9.81
N ARG A 69 -26.28 9.24 -9.18
CA ARG A 69 -25.45 8.64 -8.13
C ARG A 69 -24.07 8.27 -8.66
N GLU A 70 -23.98 7.71 -9.87
CA GLU A 70 -22.71 7.40 -10.51
C GLU A 70 -21.90 8.68 -10.77
N ARG A 71 -22.56 9.71 -11.31
CA ARG A 71 -21.94 11.01 -11.56
C ARG A 71 -21.45 11.67 -10.26
N LEU A 72 -22.20 11.58 -9.17
CA LEU A 72 -21.81 12.07 -7.85
C LEU A 72 -20.57 11.34 -7.32
N ALA A 73 -20.54 10.00 -7.39
CA ALA A 73 -19.38 9.21 -6.97
C ALA A 73 -18.12 9.60 -7.75
N ARG A 74 -18.21 9.67 -9.09
CA ARG A 74 -17.07 10.01 -9.95
C ARG A 74 -16.55 11.43 -9.69
N ARG A 75 -17.45 12.42 -9.60
CA ARG A 75 -17.07 13.80 -9.26
C ARG A 75 -16.40 13.90 -7.90
N GLN A 76 -16.90 13.18 -6.90
CA GLN A 76 -16.29 13.18 -5.57
C GLN A 76 -14.85 12.63 -5.63
N ILE A 77 -14.65 11.51 -6.34
CA ILE A 77 -13.32 10.92 -6.53
C ILE A 77 -12.39 11.92 -7.23
N ASP A 78 -12.83 12.52 -8.33
CA ASP A 78 -12.00 13.45 -9.10
C ASP A 78 -11.69 14.73 -8.31
N ALA A 79 -12.56 15.13 -7.38
CA ALA A 79 -12.37 16.29 -6.51
C ALA A 79 -11.38 16.04 -5.36
N THR A 80 -11.39 14.85 -4.73
CA THR A 80 -10.58 14.59 -3.51
C THR A 80 -9.38 13.69 -3.73
N ILE A 81 -9.23 13.02 -4.88
CA ILE A 81 -8.09 12.13 -5.12
C ILE A 81 -6.73 12.83 -4.99
N GLY A 82 -6.66 14.13 -5.29
CA GLY A 82 -5.45 14.93 -5.14
C GLY A 82 -4.93 15.01 -3.70
N ASP A 83 -5.78 14.78 -2.71
CA ASP A 83 -5.42 14.79 -1.29
C ASP A 83 -4.71 13.49 -0.85
N TYR A 84 -4.63 12.49 -1.74
CA TYR A 84 -4.02 11.18 -1.47
C TYR A 84 -2.78 10.97 -2.36
N PRO A 85 -1.56 11.35 -1.92
CA PRO A 85 -0.35 11.39 -2.77
C PRO A 85 0.09 10.04 -3.37
N LEU A 86 -0.29 8.93 -2.73
CA LEU A 86 0.01 7.57 -3.22
C LEU A 86 -0.99 7.09 -4.27
N LEU A 87 -2.10 7.81 -4.45
CA LEU A 87 -3.15 7.45 -5.37
C LEU A 87 -3.04 8.26 -6.65
N LYS A 88 -3.28 7.59 -7.78
CA LYS A 88 -3.26 8.20 -9.11
C LYS A 88 -4.53 7.81 -9.85
N ARG A 89 -5.25 8.80 -10.37
CA ARG A 89 -6.54 8.58 -11.05
C ARG A 89 -6.45 7.61 -12.23
N ALA A 90 -5.35 7.66 -12.95
CA ALA A 90 -5.08 6.82 -14.12
C ALA A 90 -5.00 5.32 -13.81
N HIS A 91 -4.74 4.95 -12.55
CA HIS A 91 -4.66 3.56 -12.10
C HIS A 91 -5.95 3.07 -11.43
N MET A 92 -7.05 3.82 -11.54
CA MET A 92 -8.33 3.50 -10.90
C MET A 92 -9.42 3.15 -11.91
N GLN A 93 -10.07 2.01 -11.66
CA GLN A 93 -11.34 1.65 -12.29
C GLN A 93 -12.46 1.80 -11.28
N VAL A 94 -13.39 2.72 -11.56
CA VAL A 94 -14.51 3.05 -10.67
C VAL A 94 -15.79 2.42 -11.19
N THR A 95 -16.44 1.63 -10.34
CA THR A 95 -17.77 1.06 -10.57
C THR A 95 -18.73 1.58 -9.52
N ALA A 96 -19.79 2.26 -9.93
CA ALA A 96 -20.85 2.74 -9.04
C ALA A 96 -22.20 2.26 -9.59
N ARG A 97 -22.92 1.45 -8.82
CA ARG A 97 -24.18 0.84 -9.27
C ARG A 97 -25.07 0.42 -8.10
N THR A 98 -26.35 0.25 -8.39
CA THR A 98 -27.26 -0.46 -7.47
C THR A 98 -26.84 -1.91 -7.31
N ASP A 99 -26.94 -2.43 -6.09
CA ASP A 99 -26.69 -3.84 -5.80
C ASP A 99 -27.76 -4.71 -6.50
N PRO A 100 -27.36 -5.63 -7.41
CA PRO A 100 -28.31 -6.47 -8.14
C PRO A 100 -29.10 -7.41 -7.23
N THR A 101 -28.59 -7.69 -6.03
CA THR A 101 -29.25 -8.55 -5.03
C THR A 101 -30.12 -7.77 -4.06
N SER A 102 -30.02 -6.43 -4.04
CA SER A 102 -30.71 -5.58 -3.07
C SER A 102 -30.85 -4.14 -3.60
N PRO A 103 -31.97 -3.80 -4.25
CA PRO A 103 -32.17 -2.47 -4.85
C PRO A 103 -32.04 -1.28 -3.88
N GLU A 104 -32.23 -1.54 -2.58
CA GLU A 104 -32.03 -0.60 -1.47
C GLU A 104 -30.56 -0.23 -1.22
N ARG A 105 -29.60 -0.97 -1.79
CA ARG A 105 -28.17 -0.76 -1.61
C ARG A 105 -27.55 -0.21 -2.88
N TYR A 106 -26.70 0.81 -2.72
CA TYR A 106 -25.87 1.38 -3.75
C TYR A 106 -24.41 1.10 -3.42
N VAL A 107 -23.66 0.59 -4.39
CA VAL A 107 -22.31 0.05 -4.22
C VAL A 107 -21.35 0.88 -5.05
N VAL A 108 -20.30 1.39 -4.41
CA VAL A 108 -19.17 2.04 -5.07
C VAL A 108 -17.94 1.17 -4.83
N SER A 109 -17.36 0.62 -5.90
CA SER A 109 -16.11 -0.15 -5.88
C SER A 109 -15.05 0.58 -6.69
N ILE A 110 -13.82 0.60 -6.17
CA ILE A 110 -12.63 1.03 -6.90
C ILE A 110 -11.65 -0.14 -6.94
N ALA A 111 -11.34 -0.60 -8.15
CA ALA A 111 -10.21 -1.47 -8.41
C ALA A 111 -8.99 -0.60 -8.76
N TYR A 112 -7.87 -0.86 -8.10
CA TYR A 112 -6.66 -0.04 -8.16
C TYR A 112 -5.43 -0.86 -8.52
N ASP A 113 -4.66 -0.33 -9.47
CA ASP A 113 -3.37 -0.88 -9.88
C ASP A 113 -2.21 -0.14 -9.18
N ALA A 114 -1.60 -0.84 -8.21
CA ALA A 114 -0.50 -0.36 -7.39
C ALA A 114 0.89 -0.72 -7.94
N THR A 115 1.01 -1.28 -9.15
CA THR A 115 2.30 -1.62 -9.78
C THR A 115 3.28 -0.44 -9.81
N HIS A 116 2.76 0.76 -10.03
CA HIS A 116 3.54 2.00 -10.10
C HIS A 116 4.20 2.41 -8.77
N LEU A 117 3.83 1.81 -7.64
CA LEU A 117 4.41 2.08 -6.32
C LEU A 117 5.72 1.31 -6.07
N GLY A 118 6.10 0.39 -6.97
CA GLY A 118 7.33 -0.38 -6.84
C GLY A 118 7.33 -1.37 -5.67
N LEU A 119 6.16 -1.91 -5.32
CA LEU A 119 6.03 -2.85 -4.19
C LEU A 119 6.82 -4.16 -4.39
N SER A 120 7.20 -4.46 -5.64
CA SER A 120 8.02 -5.61 -6.05
C SER A 120 9.52 -5.35 -6.04
N ALA A 121 10.00 -4.19 -5.56
CA ALA A 121 11.42 -3.80 -5.62
C ALA A 121 12.42 -4.79 -5.00
N PHE A 122 11.99 -5.60 -4.02
CA PHE A 122 12.84 -6.59 -3.33
C PHE A 122 12.72 -8.01 -3.90
N GLY A 123 11.95 -8.21 -4.96
CA GLY A 123 11.79 -9.51 -5.62
C GLY A 123 11.42 -10.62 -4.63
N SER A 124 12.14 -11.73 -4.65
CA SER A 124 11.93 -12.88 -3.76
C SER A 124 12.50 -12.72 -2.36
N LEU A 125 13.21 -11.62 -2.06
CA LEU A 125 13.77 -11.39 -0.73
C LEU A 125 12.67 -11.07 0.31
N LEU A 126 11.56 -10.48 -0.14
CA LEU A 126 10.40 -10.14 0.69
C LEU A 126 9.14 -10.74 0.09
N PRO A 127 8.16 -11.16 0.92
CA PRO A 127 6.83 -11.49 0.43
C PRO A 127 6.21 -10.28 -0.27
N GLN A 128 5.83 -10.45 -1.54
CA GLN A 128 5.27 -9.37 -2.33
C GLN A 128 3.79 -9.15 -1.96
N PRO A 129 3.37 -7.92 -1.63
CA PRO A 129 1.96 -7.62 -1.44
C PRO A 129 1.21 -7.67 -2.79
N PRO A 130 -0.11 -7.92 -2.79
CA PRO A 130 -0.91 -7.84 -4.00
C PRO A 130 -0.85 -6.45 -4.63
N GLU A 131 -0.62 -6.38 -5.94
CA GLU A 131 -0.56 -5.10 -6.67
C GLU A 131 -1.94 -4.65 -7.17
N HIS A 132 -2.93 -5.54 -7.17
CA HIS A 132 -4.31 -5.23 -7.53
C HIS A 132 -5.16 -5.20 -6.27
N ILE A 133 -5.71 -4.03 -5.96
CA ILE A 133 -6.46 -3.78 -4.73
C ILE A 133 -7.88 -3.39 -5.11
N GLU A 134 -8.87 -4.06 -4.54
CA GLU A 134 -10.27 -3.66 -4.66
C GLU A 134 -10.80 -3.18 -3.31
N ARG A 135 -11.51 -2.05 -3.30
CA ARG A 135 -12.21 -1.53 -2.12
C ARG A 135 -13.61 -1.09 -2.49
N THR A 136 -14.55 -1.39 -1.58
CA THR A 136 -15.98 -1.20 -1.81
C THR A 136 -16.63 -0.50 -0.62
N ALA A 137 -17.49 0.48 -0.92
CA ALA A 137 -18.43 1.07 0.02
C ALA A 137 -19.85 0.70 -0.41
N ILE A 138 -20.65 0.28 0.57
CA ILE A 138 -22.06 -0.05 0.39
C ILE A 138 -22.86 0.94 1.20
N ILE A 139 -23.76 1.65 0.53
CA ILE A 139 -24.60 2.68 1.11
C ILE A 139 -26.05 2.30 0.90
N ARG A 140 -26.89 2.48 1.91
CA ARG A 140 -28.33 2.32 1.73
C ARG A 140 -28.88 3.57 1.06
N LYS A 141 -29.71 3.40 0.03
CA LYS A 141 -30.44 4.50 -0.60
C LYS A 141 -31.34 5.13 0.48
N GLY A 142 -31.23 6.43 0.69
CA GLY A 142 -32.10 7.17 1.60
C GLY A 142 -33.37 7.62 0.87
N GLY A 143 -34.50 7.65 1.57
CA GLY A 143 -35.79 8.11 1.05
C GLY A 143 -36.69 6.98 0.57
N ALA A 144 -37.63 6.59 1.45
CA ALA A 144 -38.93 6.01 1.10
C ALA A 144 -40.00 6.85 1.81
#